data_AF-A0A969GD27-F1
#
_entry.id   AF-A0A969GD27-F1
#
_cell.length_a   1.000
_cell.length_b   1.000
_cell.length_c   1.000
_cell.angle_alpha   90.00
_cell.angle_beta   90.00
_cell.angle_gamma   90.00
#
_symmetry.space_group_name_H-M   'P 1'
#
loop_
_entity.id
_entity.type
_entity.pdbx_description
1 polymer ?
#
loop_
_entity_poly.entity_id
_entity_poly.type
_entity_poly.pdbx_seq_one_letter_code
_entity_poly.pdbx_strand_id
1 'polypeptide(L)'
;VRVELYLDDGDGVYDAGDTFLSFDTTVAGGYYRFDDLPAGEYIVVLPSDNFRNNGVGDTVPGDPLSGYWSSQSTISSGGVISDATANDVDTDVDDSDENGISNFTGNVLNYVASNAVTLGPVADEPLNETDLSGGQGEPDAQANMTVDFGFIAPKLVT
;
A
#
# COMPACT_ATOMS: atom_id res chain seq x y z
N VAL A 1 0.14 -10.18 -5.82
CA VAL A 1 -0.78 -9.02 -5.67
C VAL A 1 -0.21 -7.90 -6.51
N ARG A 2 -1.02 -7.11 -7.21
CA ARG A 2 -0.54 -5.96 -7.98
C ARG A 2 -0.35 -4.76 -7.05
N VAL A 3 0.78 -4.08 -7.14
CA VAL A 3 1.06 -2.84 -6.39
C VAL A 3 1.38 -1.76 -7.40
N GLU A 4 0.75 -0.60 -7.28
CA GLU A 4 0.92 0.53 -8.18
C GLU A 4 1.64 1.67 -7.48
N LEU A 5 2.45 2.41 -8.24
CA LEU A 5 3.15 3.59 -7.76
C LEU A 5 2.61 4.83 -8.47
N TYR A 6 2.28 5.84 -7.68
CA TYR A 6 1.83 7.15 -8.15
C TYR A 6 2.79 8.23 -7.65
N LEU A 7 2.99 9.27 -8.47
CA LEU A 7 3.58 10.54 -8.04
C LEU A 7 2.47 11.40 -7.45
N ASP A 8 2.63 11.81 -6.20
CA ASP A 8 1.68 12.66 -5.47
C ASP A 8 1.68 14.08 -6.03
N ASP A 9 0.51 14.73 -6.01
CA ASP A 9 0.36 16.11 -6.51
C ASP A 9 0.67 17.20 -5.46
N GLY A 10 1.07 16.78 -4.25
CA GLY A 10 1.50 17.61 -3.13
C GLY A 10 0.46 17.73 -2.02
N ASP A 11 -0.62 16.94 -2.04
CA ASP A 11 -1.64 16.93 -1.00
C ASP A 11 -1.50 15.77 0.01
N GLY A 12 -0.67 14.78 -0.32
CA GLY A 12 -0.27 13.69 0.56
C GLY A 12 -1.27 12.52 0.63
N VAL A 13 -2.32 12.51 -0.21
CA VAL A 13 -3.38 11.50 -0.17
C VAL A 13 -3.77 11.01 -1.56
N TYR A 14 -4.03 9.70 -1.69
CA TYR A 14 -4.37 9.15 -3.00
C TYR A 14 -5.68 9.71 -3.57
N ASP A 15 -5.59 10.42 -4.69
CA ASP A 15 -6.74 10.98 -5.38
C ASP A 15 -6.59 11.04 -6.93
N ALA A 16 -7.39 11.89 -7.60
CA ALA A 16 -7.41 11.98 -9.06
C ALA A 16 -6.34 12.93 -9.66
N GLY A 17 -5.67 13.73 -8.82
CA GLY A 17 -4.54 14.60 -9.17
C GLY A 17 -3.24 13.83 -9.36
N ASP A 18 -3.12 12.67 -8.70
CA ASP A 18 -1.94 11.83 -8.74
C ASP A 18 -1.63 11.23 -10.11
N THR A 19 -0.34 11.09 -10.40
CA THR A 19 0.13 10.57 -11.68
C THR A 19 0.63 9.14 -11.55
N PHE A 20 -0.07 8.18 -12.16
CA PHE A 20 0.41 6.79 -12.28
C PHE A 20 1.78 6.74 -12.96
N LEU A 21 2.74 6.06 -12.33
CA LEU A 21 4.08 5.86 -12.87
C LEU A 21 4.29 4.44 -13.38
N SER A 22 4.08 3.45 -12.50
CA SER A 22 4.37 2.05 -12.79
C SER A 22 3.64 1.11 -11.83
N PHE A 23 3.82 -0.19 -12.04
CA PHE A 23 3.33 -1.20 -11.11
C PHE A 23 4.33 -2.34 -11.00
N ASP A 24 4.27 -3.03 -9.86
CA ASP A 24 4.96 -4.28 -9.61
C ASP A 24 3.95 -5.37 -9.21
N THR A 25 4.34 -6.64 -9.29
CA THR A 25 3.57 -7.75 -8.76
C THR A 25 4.33 -8.41 -7.63
N THR A 26 3.73 -8.43 -6.44
CA THR A 26 4.38 -8.97 -5.25
C THR A 26 4.89 -10.39 -5.48
N VAL A 27 6.07 -10.65 -4.94
CA VAL A 27 6.71 -11.98 -4.91
C VAL A 27 6.67 -12.56 -3.50
N ALA A 28 7.00 -13.86 -3.41
CA ALA A 28 7.06 -14.67 -2.18
C ALA A 28 7.04 -13.89 -0.86
N GLY A 29 5.92 -13.90 -0.12
CA GLY A 29 5.81 -13.24 1.18
C GLY A 29 5.14 -11.88 1.16
N GLY A 30 5.04 -11.22 -0.01
CA GLY A 30 4.39 -9.91 -0.13
C GLY A 30 5.31 -8.84 -0.71
N TYR A 31 6.61 -9.08 -0.80
CA TYR A 31 7.58 -8.07 -1.24
C TYR A 31 7.33 -7.55 -2.65
N TYR A 32 7.52 -6.26 -2.82
CA TYR A 32 7.54 -5.49 -4.06
C TYR A 32 8.61 -4.40 -3.92
N ARG A 33 9.09 -3.83 -5.03
CA ARG A 33 10.04 -2.72 -4.99
C ARG A 33 9.97 -1.87 -6.24
N PHE A 34 10.13 -0.55 -6.07
CA PHE A 34 10.29 0.40 -7.17
C PHE A 34 11.68 1.03 -7.06
N ASP A 35 12.49 0.88 -8.11
CA ASP A 35 13.87 1.38 -8.17
C ASP A 35 13.96 2.64 -9.04
N ASP A 36 15.11 3.35 -8.98
CA ASP A 36 15.45 4.50 -9.82
C ASP A 36 14.47 5.69 -9.71
N LEU A 37 13.86 5.89 -8.54
CA LEU A 37 12.94 7.00 -8.28
C LEU A 37 13.71 8.31 -8.00
N PRO A 38 13.41 9.41 -8.71
CA PRO A 38 13.89 10.74 -8.34
C PRO A 38 13.36 11.17 -6.97
N ALA A 39 13.97 12.21 -6.40
CA ALA A 39 13.40 12.83 -5.19
C ALA A 39 11.99 13.39 -5.46
N GLY A 40 11.06 13.16 -4.55
CA GLY A 40 9.65 13.53 -4.67
C GLY A 40 8.74 12.80 -3.67
N GLU A 41 7.44 13.07 -3.78
CA GLU A 41 6.39 12.46 -2.96
C GLU A 41 5.70 11.35 -3.75
N TYR A 42 5.56 10.17 -3.17
CA TYR A 42 5.02 9.00 -3.86
C TYR A 42 3.95 8.30 -3.05
N ILE A 43 2.96 7.73 -3.73
CA ILE A 43 1.91 6.95 -3.08
C ILE A 43 1.91 5.54 -3.65
N VAL A 44 1.87 4.56 -2.76
CA VAL A 44 1.76 3.15 -3.10
C VAL A 44 0.32 2.70 -2.96
N VAL A 45 -0.21 2.03 -4.00
CA VAL A 45 -1.63 1.69 -4.10
C VAL A 45 -1.85 0.22 -4.45
N LEU A 46 -2.74 -0.44 -3.72
CA LEU A 46 -3.37 -1.70 -4.12
C LEU A 46 -4.70 -1.41 -4.82
N PRO A 47 -4.79 -1.57 -6.16
CA PRO A 47 -6.00 -1.25 -6.92
C PRO A 47 -7.15 -2.24 -6.64
N SER A 48 -8.39 -1.84 -6.95
CA SER A 48 -9.60 -2.68 -6.77
C SER A 48 -9.52 -4.05 -7.45
N ASP A 49 -8.82 -4.16 -8.59
CA ASP A 49 -8.65 -5.43 -9.30
C ASP A 49 -8.00 -6.51 -8.40
N ASN A 50 -7.24 -6.14 -7.36
CA ASN A 50 -6.75 -7.13 -6.40
C ASN A 50 -7.87 -7.79 -5.58
N PHE A 51 -8.98 -7.10 -5.37
CA PHE A 51 -10.03 -7.47 -4.41
C PHE A 51 -11.30 -7.99 -5.07
N ARG A 52 -11.54 -7.66 -6.33
CA ARG A 52 -12.75 -8.05 -7.05
C ARG A 52 -12.58 -7.96 -8.56
N ASN A 53 -13.29 -8.82 -9.25
CA ASN A 53 -13.47 -8.72 -10.69
C ASN A 53 -14.22 -7.42 -11.05
N ASN A 54 -13.51 -6.48 -11.65
CA ASN A 54 -14.07 -5.21 -12.12
C ASN A 54 -14.71 -5.30 -13.52
N GLY A 55 -14.79 -6.51 -14.09
CA GLY A 55 -15.40 -6.77 -15.39
C GLY A 55 -14.47 -6.44 -16.55
N VAL A 56 -14.96 -5.69 -17.54
CA VAL A 56 -14.15 -5.30 -18.69
C VAL A 56 -13.08 -4.32 -18.24
N GLY A 57 -11.81 -4.70 -18.42
CA GLY A 57 -10.67 -3.90 -17.98
C GLY A 57 -10.02 -4.41 -16.69
N ASP A 58 -10.50 -5.51 -16.11
CA ASP A 58 -9.81 -6.22 -15.03
C ASP A 58 -8.43 -6.72 -15.51
N THR A 59 -7.39 -6.25 -14.81
CA THR A 59 -5.99 -6.50 -15.12
C THR A 59 -5.31 -7.45 -14.15
N VAL A 60 -5.99 -7.90 -13.08
CA VAL A 60 -5.42 -8.77 -12.04
C VAL A 60 -6.20 -10.08 -11.97
N PRO A 61 -5.79 -11.13 -12.72
CA PRO A 61 -6.53 -12.38 -12.75
C PRO A 61 -6.69 -13.05 -11.38
N GLY A 62 -7.94 -13.37 -11.06
CA GLY A 62 -8.29 -14.18 -9.90
C GLY A 62 -8.37 -13.41 -8.59
N ASP A 63 -8.24 -12.08 -8.62
CA ASP A 63 -8.51 -11.18 -7.50
C ASP A 63 -7.84 -11.70 -6.20
N PRO A 64 -6.50 -11.70 -6.11
CA PRO A 64 -5.76 -12.45 -5.10
C PRO A 64 -6.09 -12.08 -3.64
N LEU A 65 -6.70 -10.91 -3.41
CA LEU A 65 -7.17 -10.44 -2.11
C LEU A 65 -8.70 -10.45 -1.99
N SER A 66 -9.41 -11.12 -2.90
CA SER A 66 -10.86 -11.27 -2.82
C SER A 66 -11.28 -11.92 -1.50
N GLY A 67 -12.08 -11.18 -0.73
CA GLY A 67 -12.56 -11.60 0.58
C GLY A 67 -11.61 -11.31 1.73
N TYR A 68 -10.42 -10.74 1.48
CA TYR A 68 -9.50 -10.26 2.51
C TYR A 68 -9.75 -8.78 2.83
N TRP A 69 -9.30 -8.37 4.01
CA TRP A 69 -9.49 -7.04 4.58
C TRP A 69 -8.15 -6.55 5.11
N SER A 70 -7.90 -5.24 5.04
CA SER A 70 -6.73 -4.67 5.72
C SER A 70 -6.73 -5.10 7.19
N SER A 71 -5.55 -5.38 7.71
CA SER A 71 -5.33 -5.98 9.03
C SER A 71 -5.92 -5.14 10.17
N GLN A 72 -6.07 -3.83 9.97
CA GLN A 72 -6.67 -2.89 10.93
C GLN A 72 -8.14 -2.55 10.67
N SER A 73 -8.78 -3.20 9.69
CA SER A 73 -10.21 -3.01 9.42
C SER A 73 -11.09 -3.50 10.58
N THR A 74 -12.10 -2.70 10.93
CA THR A 74 -13.13 -3.03 11.93
C THR A 74 -14.52 -3.02 11.32
N ILE A 75 -15.42 -3.82 11.89
CA ILE A 75 -16.84 -3.86 11.50
C ILE A 75 -17.67 -3.45 12.72
N SER A 76 -18.44 -2.38 12.57
CA SER A 76 -19.39 -1.95 13.59
C SER A 76 -20.56 -2.92 13.72
N SER A 77 -21.32 -2.83 14.82
CA SER A 77 -22.55 -3.62 15.01
C SER A 77 -23.61 -3.36 13.91
N GLY A 78 -23.51 -2.25 13.17
CA GLY A 78 -24.37 -1.93 12.03
C GLY A 78 -23.88 -2.49 10.70
N GLY A 79 -22.78 -3.23 10.67
CA GLY A 79 -22.19 -3.79 9.45
C GLY A 79 -21.40 -2.78 8.61
N VAL A 80 -21.15 -1.58 9.14
CA VAL A 80 -20.28 -0.58 8.51
C VAL A 80 -18.84 -0.98 8.74
N ILE A 81 -18.08 -1.02 7.65
CA ILE A 81 -16.65 -1.30 7.62
C ILE A 81 -15.92 0.03 7.75
N SER A 82 -14.91 0.08 8.61
CA SER A 82 -14.00 1.22 8.70
C SER A 82 -12.58 0.74 8.89
N ASP A 83 -11.64 1.46 8.29
CA ASP A 83 -10.22 1.32 8.55
C ASP A 83 -9.79 2.38 9.58
N ALA A 84 -8.83 2.04 10.44
CA ALA A 84 -8.34 2.90 11.50
C ALA A 84 -6.83 3.14 11.42
N THR A 85 -6.18 2.72 10.33
CA THR A 85 -4.76 2.97 10.08
C THR A 85 -4.45 4.47 10.16
N ALA A 86 -3.43 4.82 10.95
CA ALA A 86 -3.02 6.20 11.21
C ALA A 86 -1.50 6.38 11.24
N ASN A 87 -0.76 5.49 10.58
CA ASN A 87 0.71 5.47 10.60
C ASN A 87 1.31 6.34 9.49
N ASP A 88 2.49 6.90 9.76
CA ASP A 88 3.26 7.75 8.86
C ASP A 88 4.49 6.98 8.39
N VAL A 89 4.57 6.77 7.07
CA VAL A 89 5.53 5.88 6.41
C VAL A 89 6.95 6.46 6.38
N ASP A 90 7.10 7.76 6.65
CA ASP A 90 8.42 8.42 6.65
C ASP A 90 9.08 8.40 8.04
N THR A 91 8.37 7.98 9.10
CA THR A 91 8.86 8.09 10.49
C THR A 91 8.82 6.79 11.28
N ASP A 92 8.16 5.75 10.78
CA ASP A 92 8.18 4.42 11.38
C ASP A 92 9.23 3.54 10.69
N VAL A 93 10.04 2.83 11.47
CA VAL A 93 11.12 1.94 10.97
C VAL A 93 10.65 0.49 10.97
N ASP A 94 9.50 0.18 11.59
CA ASP A 94 8.97 -1.18 11.64
C ASP A 94 8.29 -1.54 10.31
N ASP A 95 8.86 -2.50 9.59
CA ASP A 95 8.38 -3.05 8.31
C ASP A 95 7.14 -3.96 8.47
N SER A 96 6.67 -4.14 9.70
CA SER A 96 5.50 -4.97 10.06
C SER A 96 4.29 -4.13 10.46
N ASP A 97 4.33 -2.82 10.26
CA ASP A 97 3.19 -1.95 10.49
C ASP A 97 2.19 -1.99 9.32
N GLU A 98 0.96 -1.50 9.55
CA GLU A 98 -0.02 -1.39 8.47
C GLU A 98 0.04 0.05 7.97
N ASN A 99 0.44 0.27 6.71
CA ASN A 99 0.40 1.61 6.10
C ASN A 99 -0.83 1.79 5.20
N GLY A 100 -1.65 0.75 5.05
CA GLY A 100 -2.83 0.76 4.21
C GLY A 100 -4.00 1.57 4.75
N ILE A 101 -4.44 2.55 3.96
CA ILE A 101 -5.69 3.29 4.15
C ILE A 101 -6.72 2.78 3.15
N SER A 102 -7.70 2.01 3.65
CA SER A 102 -8.75 1.44 2.81
C SER A 102 -9.83 2.47 2.44
N ASN A 103 -10.11 2.59 1.13
CA ASN A 103 -11.22 3.39 0.61
C ASN A 103 -12.44 2.53 0.25
N PHE A 104 -13.61 2.87 0.80
CA PHE A 104 -14.85 2.13 0.56
C PHE A 104 -15.93 2.98 -0.11
N THR A 105 -16.65 2.38 -1.06
CA THR A 105 -17.98 2.85 -1.48
C THR A 105 -19.02 1.91 -0.87
N GLY A 106 -19.70 2.37 0.20
CA GLY A 106 -20.53 1.48 1.00
C GLY A 106 -19.66 0.44 1.69
N ASN A 107 -19.90 -0.84 1.41
CA ASN A 107 -19.10 -1.96 1.94
C ASN A 107 -18.17 -2.58 0.88
N VAL A 108 -17.94 -1.89 -0.24
CA VAL A 108 -17.06 -2.40 -1.29
C VAL A 108 -15.73 -1.64 -1.26
N LEU A 109 -14.64 -2.39 -1.06
CA LEU A 109 -13.28 -1.86 -1.08
C LEU A 109 -12.90 -1.48 -2.52
N ASN A 110 -12.48 -0.22 -2.72
CA ASN A 110 -12.08 0.33 -4.02
C ASN A 110 -10.57 0.33 -4.23
N TYR A 111 -9.82 0.61 -3.18
CA TYR A 111 -8.37 0.54 -3.15
C TYR A 111 -7.90 0.58 -1.70
N VAL A 112 -6.64 0.23 -1.50
CA VAL A 112 -5.89 0.51 -0.27
C VAL A 112 -4.66 1.30 -0.70
N ALA A 113 -4.40 2.45 -0.07
CA ALA A 113 -3.27 3.31 -0.43
C ALA A 113 -2.47 3.68 0.82
N SER A 114 -1.17 3.93 0.66
CA SER A 114 -0.36 4.57 1.70
C SER A 114 -0.69 6.06 1.83
N ASN A 115 -0.18 6.72 2.86
CA ASN A 115 0.11 8.15 2.77
C ASN A 115 1.27 8.39 1.78
N ALA A 116 1.52 9.64 1.43
CA ALA A 116 2.72 9.97 0.67
C ALA A 116 4.00 9.53 1.41
N VAL A 117 4.95 9.01 0.62
CA VAL A 117 6.30 8.64 0.98
C VAL A 117 7.22 9.71 0.40
N THR A 118 7.94 10.41 1.26
CA THR A 118 8.93 11.40 0.85
C THR A 118 10.21 10.67 0.47
N LEU A 119 10.69 10.82 -0.76
CA LEU A 119 12.03 10.36 -1.14
C LEU A 119 12.97 11.54 -1.37
N GLY A 120 14.06 11.61 -0.59
CA GLY A 120 15.10 12.61 -0.74
C GLY A 120 14.62 14.08 -0.60
N PRO A 121 15.41 15.09 -1.05
CA PRO A 121 16.69 15.01 -1.74
C PRO A 121 17.90 14.81 -0.81
N VAL A 122 17.68 14.73 0.51
CA VAL A 122 18.72 14.36 1.46
C VAL A 122 18.64 12.86 1.76
N ALA A 123 19.52 12.35 2.61
CA ALA A 123 19.53 10.94 2.96
C ALA A 123 18.88 10.81 4.35
N ASP A 124 17.55 10.79 4.37
CA ASP A 124 16.71 10.81 5.56
C ASP A 124 15.61 9.73 5.58
N GLU A 125 15.75 8.70 4.75
CA GLU A 125 14.89 7.51 4.85
C GLU A 125 15.15 6.74 6.15
N PRO A 126 14.17 5.91 6.59
CA PRO A 126 14.39 4.91 7.62
C PRO A 126 15.66 4.08 7.37
N LEU A 127 16.26 3.59 8.46
CA LEU A 127 17.56 2.91 8.42
C LEU A 127 17.46 1.51 9.01
N ASN A 128 18.18 0.57 8.40
CA ASN A 128 18.36 -0.79 8.89
C ASN A 128 17.07 -1.64 8.89
N GLU A 129 16.26 -1.53 7.84
CA GLU A 129 15.14 -2.44 7.61
C GLU A 129 15.66 -3.87 7.43
N THR A 130 14.94 -4.82 8.02
CA THR A 130 15.42 -6.21 8.09
C THR A 130 14.61 -7.17 7.25
N ASP A 131 13.35 -6.85 6.96
CA ASP A 131 12.49 -7.65 6.09
C ASP A 131 12.64 -7.29 4.60
N LEU A 132 13.77 -7.71 4.03
CA LEU A 132 14.14 -7.40 2.65
C LEU A 132 14.18 -8.64 1.76
N SER A 133 13.61 -8.54 0.57
CA SER A 133 13.78 -9.55 -0.50
C SER A 133 14.81 -9.07 -1.52
N GLY A 134 16.06 -9.51 -1.36
CA GLY A 134 17.13 -9.18 -2.30
C GLY A 134 17.78 -7.81 -2.08
N GLY A 135 17.60 -7.21 -0.90
CA GLY A 135 18.15 -5.91 -0.50
C GLY A 135 17.29 -4.72 -0.92
N GLN A 136 17.76 -3.49 -0.63
CA GLN A 136 17.00 -2.25 -0.81
C GLN A 136 17.34 -1.43 -2.07
N GLY A 137 18.28 -1.92 -2.90
CA GLY A 137 18.62 -1.30 -4.20
C GLY A 137 19.53 -0.07 -4.10
N GLU A 138 19.18 0.90 -3.26
CA GLU A 138 19.90 2.16 -3.04
C GLU A 138 20.63 2.18 -1.67
N PRO A 139 21.46 3.20 -1.37
CA PRO A 139 22.01 3.38 -0.02
C PRO A 139 20.91 3.45 1.03
N ASP A 140 21.20 2.91 2.23
CA ASP A 140 20.22 2.72 3.30
C ASP A 140 19.36 3.96 3.58
N ALA A 141 20.01 5.08 3.84
CA ALA A 141 19.36 6.37 4.09
C ALA A 141 18.65 7.00 2.86
N GLN A 142 18.53 6.29 1.75
CA GLN A 142 17.92 6.76 0.49
C GLN A 142 16.92 5.76 -0.09
N ALA A 143 16.60 4.68 0.63
CA ALA A 143 15.65 3.67 0.22
C ALA A 143 14.59 3.48 1.31
N ASN A 144 13.36 3.92 1.05
CA ASN A 144 12.26 3.63 1.97
C ASN A 144 11.75 2.20 1.73
N MET A 145 11.96 1.32 2.70
CA MET A 145 11.52 -0.08 2.66
C MET A 145 10.43 -0.39 3.70
N THR A 146 9.70 0.62 4.15
CA THR A 146 8.77 0.51 5.28
C THR A 146 7.31 0.34 4.87
N VAL A 147 6.95 0.63 3.61
CA VAL A 147 5.57 0.50 3.14
C VAL A 147 5.14 -0.97 3.08
N ASP A 148 4.28 -1.41 4.00
CA ASP A 148 3.60 -2.71 3.98
C ASP A 148 2.06 -2.59 4.02
N PHE A 149 1.40 -3.63 3.50
CA PHE A 149 -0.04 -3.81 3.55
C PHE A 149 -0.38 -5.21 4.07
N GLY A 150 -0.81 -5.28 5.32
CA GLY A 150 -1.27 -6.49 5.97
C GLY A 150 -2.72 -6.81 5.62
N PHE A 151 -2.98 -8.07 5.27
CA PHE A 151 -4.33 -8.55 4.99
C PHE A 151 -4.70 -9.78 5.82
N ILE A 152 -5.91 -9.76 6.37
CA ILE A 152 -6.46 -10.88 7.12
C ILE A 152 -7.73 -11.42 6.48
N ALA A 153 -7.92 -12.73 6.59
CA ALA A 153 -9.20 -13.33 6.30
C ALA A 153 -10.23 -12.89 7.36
N PRO A 154 -11.44 -12.47 6.99
CA PRO A 154 -12.42 -11.98 7.93
C PRO A 154 -12.82 -13.13 8.85
N LYS A 155 -12.68 -12.91 10.15
CA LYS A 155 -13.13 -13.86 11.15
C LYS A 155 -14.65 -13.80 11.19
N LEU A 156 -15.32 -14.84 10.68
CA LEU A 156 -16.75 -15.02 10.91
C LEU A 156 -16.98 -15.10 12.42
N VAL A 157 -17.57 -14.06 13.00
CA VAL A 157 -18.07 -14.11 14.37
C VAL A 157 -19.41 -14.83 14.31
N THR A 158 -19.39 -16.14 14.56
CA THR A 158 -20.58 -16.97 14.79
C THR A 158 -21.10 -16.83 16.20
#